data_AF-A0A7S2S610-F1
#
_entry.id   AF-A0A7S2S610-F1
#
_cell.length_a   1.000
_cell.length_b   1.000
_cell.length_c   1.000
_cell.angle_alpha   90.00
_cell.angle_beta   90.00
_cell.angle_gamma   90.00
#
_symmetry.space_group_name_H-M   'P 1'
#
loop_
_entity.id
_entity.type
_entity.pdbx_description
1 polymer ?
#
loop_
_entity_poly.entity_id
_entity_poly.type
_entity_poly.pdbx_seq_one_letter_code
_entity_poly.pdbx_strand_id
1 'polypeptide(L)'
;RDFSNGFLVAEIFSRYFPMHMEMHSYHNGTSETYKKSNWKLLSKMFSKIGFVFPDDAKLIEGVMNSDVRKVVIFLNMTYSFLTARKICLAKAPKLAASSKSRERKPGQIAGDQSIQSQGS
;
A
#
# COMPACT_ATOMS: atom_id res chain seq x y z
N ARG A 1 -5.91 10.46 -3.31
CA ARG A 1 -5.79 11.93 -3.25
C ARG A 1 -6.25 12.47 -1.89
N ASP A 2 -7.18 11.81 -1.23
CA ASP A 2 -7.93 12.38 -0.11
C ASP A 2 -7.12 12.46 1.19
N PHE A 3 -6.25 11.48 1.43
CA PHE A 3 -5.37 11.49 2.60
C PHE A 3 -4.31 12.58 2.56
N SER A 4 -3.82 12.97 1.38
CA SER A 4 -2.71 13.92 1.30
C SER A 4 -3.09 15.30 1.79
N ASN A 5 -4.37 15.69 1.74
CA ASN A 5 -4.87 16.96 2.26
C ASN A 5 -4.85 17.03 3.81
N GLY A 6 -5.03 15.90 4.48
CA GLY A 6 -5.15 15.83 5.94
C GLY A 6 -6.55 16.12 6.49
N PHE A 7 -7.48 16.72 5.73
CA PHE A 7 -8.84 16.96 6.22
C PHE A 7 -9.59 15.66 6.56
N LEU A 8 -9.55 14.65 5.68
CA LEU A 8 -10.16 13.35 5.96
C LEU A 8 -9.55 12.68 7.21
N VAL A 9 -8.24 12.86 7.42
CA VAL A 9 -7.57 12.36 8.63
C VAL A 9 -8.12 13.07 9.86
N ALA A 10 -8.28 14.39 9.81
CA ALA A 10 -8.89 15.16 10.89
C ALA A 10 -10.32 14.69 11.19
N GLU A 11 -11.14 14.45 10.16
CA GLU A 11 -12.49 13.91 10.34
C GLU A 11 -12.48 12.57 11.07
N ILE A 12 -11.60 11.63 10.67
CA ILE A 12 -11.47 10.33 11.33
C ILE A 12 -11.15 10.53 12.83
N PHE A 13 -10.13 11.32 13.15
CA PHE A 13 -9.72 11.54 14.55
C PHE A 13 -10.77 12.30 15.37
N SER A 14 -11.54 13.20 14.76
CA SER A 14 -12.61 13.94 15.43
C SER A 14 -13.71 13.03 16.00
N ARG A 15 -13.92 11.83 15.42
CA ARG A 15 -14.90 10.86 15.92
C ARG A 15 -14.46 10.16 17.20
N TYR A 16 -13.14 10.07 17.44
CA TYR A 16 -12.58 9.41 18.62
C TYR A 16 -12.13 10.41 19.68
N PHE A 17 -11.66 11.59 19.27
CA PHE A 17 -11.10 12.61 20.15
C PHE A 17 -11.73 13.99 19.90
N PRO A 18 -13.06 14.14 20.06
CA PRO A 18 -13.75 15.40 19.74
C PRO A 18 -13.24 16.58 20.56
N MET A 19 -12.81 16.34 21.82
CA MET A 19 -12.26 17.40 22.69
C MET A 19 -10.86 17.86 22.31
N HIS A 20 -10.15 17.12 21.44
CA HIS A 20 -8.80 17.46 21.00
C HIS A 20 -8.76 18.00 19.57
N MET A 21 -9.92 18.11 18.90
CA MET A 21 -10.04 18.44 17.49
C MET A 21 -10.88 19.69 17.27
N GLU A 22 -10.24 20.74 16.76
CA GLU A 22 -10.92 21.94 16.28
C GLU A 22 -11.18 21.81 14.78
N MET A 23 -12.27 21.13 14.40
CA MET A 23 -12.58 20.86 12.98
C MET A 23 -12.71 22.12 12.12
N HIS A 24 -13.13 23.25 12.70
CA HIS A 24 -13.22 24.54 12.01
C HIS A 24 -11.85 25.08 11.56
N SER A 25 -10.76 24.64 12.18
CA SER A 25 -9.40 25.07 11.86
C SER A 25 -8.80 24.31 10.67
N TYR A 26 -9.45 23.21 10.24
CA TYR A 26 -9.04 22.41 9.09
C TYR A 26 -9.76 22.84 7.82
N HIS A 27 -9.03 22.87 6.71
CA HIS A 27 -9.55 23.35 5.43
C HIS A 27 -9.69 22.19 4.44
N ASN A 28 -10.86 22.07 3.80
CA ASN A 28 -11.10 21.09 2.74
C ASN A 28 -10.59 21.55 1.35
N GLY A 29 -9.97 22.73 1.26
CA GLY A 29 -9.41 23.25 0.01
C GLY A 29 -8.17 22.50 -0.45
N THR A 30 -7.93 22.42 -1.77
CA THR A 30 -6.84 21.64 -2.37
C THR A 30 -5.49 22.35 -2.46
N SER A 31 -5.36 23.55 -1.89
CA SER A 31 -4.12 24.33 -1.90
C SER A 31 -3.01 23.63 -1.09
N GLU A 32 -1.77 23.72 -1.56
CA GLU A 32 -0.62 23.21 -0.84
C GLU A 32 -0.43 23.91 0.52
N THR A 33 -0.81 25.19 0.63
CA THR A 33 -0.80 25.93 1.89
C THR A 33 -1.77 25.32 2.90
N TYR A 34 -3.00 24.98 2.46
CA TYR A 34 -3.98 24.31 3.31
C TYR A 34 -3.51 22.93 3.72
N LYS A 35 -2.92 22.17 2.78
CA LYS A 35 -2.31 20.87 3.07
C LYS A 35 -1.28 20.99 4.21
N LYS A 36 -0.28 21.86 4.06
CA LYS A 36 0.77 22.05 5.08
C LYS A 36 0.19 22.50 6.42
N SER A 37 -0.80 23.40 6.40
CA SER A 37 -1.47 23.87 7.62
C SER A 37 -2.21 22.74 8.34
N ASN A 38 -3.02 21.96 7.62
CA ASN A 38 -3.77 20.84 8.16
C ASN A 38 -2.82 19.81 8.81
N TRP A 39 -1.73 19.45 8.12
CA TRP A 39 -0.76 18.50 8.65
C TRP A 39 -0.02 19.02 9.89
N LYS A 40 0.26 20.32 9.97
CA LYS A 40 0.83 20.94 11.18
C LYS A 40 -0.12 20.84 12.38
N LEU A 41 -1.43 21.00 12.17
CA LEU A 41 -2.44 20.83 13.22
C LEU A 41 -2.56 19.36 13.64
N LEU A 42 -2.57 18.44 12.68
CA LEU A 42 -2.58 17.00 12.95
C LEU A 42 -1.37 16.57 13.79
N SER A 43 -0.15 16.96 13.40
CA SER A 43 1.06 16.60 14.16
C SER A 43 0.99 17.05 15.62
N LYS A 44 0.50 18.28 15.87
CA LYS A 44 0.30 18.77 17.24
C LYS A 44 -0.72 17.94 18.01
N MET A 45 -1.80 17.55 17.37
CA MET A 45 -2.83 16.73 18.00
C MET A 45 -2.33 15.31 18.27
N PHE A 46 -1.62 14.68 17.33
CA PHE A 46 -1.00 13.37 17.50
C PHE A 46 -0.09 13.31 18.73
N SER A 47 0.74 14.34 18.95
CA SER A 47 1.55 14.45 20.17
C SER A 47 0.72 14.51 21.46
N LYS A 48 -0.44 15.20 21.43
CA LYS A 48 -1.33 15.31 22.62
C LYS A 48 -1.99 13.98 22.99
N ILE A 49 -2.38 13.19 21.99
CA ILE A 49 -3.05 11.90 22.21
C ILE A 49 -2.07 10.72 22.32
N GLY A 50 -0.76 10.98 22.23
CA GLY A 50 0.27 9.94 22.29
C GLY A 50 0.33 9.04 21.05
N PHE A 51 -0.13 9.52 19.90
CA PHE A 51 -0.02 8.80 18.64
C PHE A 51 1.36 9.07 18.02
N VAL A 52 2.27 8.11 18.14
CA VAL A 52 3.68 8.25 17.76
C VAL A 52 4.04 7.22 16.68
N PHE A 53 4.86 7.64 15.72
CA PHE A 53 5.32 6.81 14.62
C PHE A 53 6.85 6.67 14.60
N PRO A 54 7.38 5.51 14.17
CA PRO A 54 8.76 5.42 13.72
C PRO A 54 8.96 6.30 12.47
N ASP A 55 9.97 7.17 12.48
CA ASP A 55 10.26 8.12 11.40
C ASP A 55 9.06 9.01 10.99
N ASP A 56 8.33 9.55 11.98
CA ASP A 56 7.11 10.33 11.80
C ASP A 56 7.17 11.37 10.66
N ALA A 57 8.22 12.19 10.63
CA ALA A 57 8.40 13.21 9.60
C ALA A 57 8.42 12.62 8.17
N LYS A 58 9.15 11.52 7.96
CA LYS A 58 9.23 10.84 6.65
C LYS A 58 7.95 10.09 6.30
N LEU A 59 7.17 9.65 7.29
CA LEU A 59 5.87 9.03 7.06
C LEU A 59 4.86 10.09 6.64
N ILE A 60 4.72 11.17 7.41
CA ILE A 60 3.81 12.29 7.14
C ILE A 60 4.13 12.93 5.79
N GLU A 61 5.39 13.21 5.49
CA GLU A 61 5.80 13.76 4.19
C GLU A 61 5.38 12.85 3.03
N GLY A 62 5.58 11.54 3.19
CA GLY A 62 5.14 10.56 2.21
C GLY A 62 3.62 10.57 2.00
N VAL A 63 2.84 10.64 3.08
CA VAL A 63 1.37 10.74 3.00
C VAL A 63 0.95 12.05 2.35
N MET A 64 1.59 13.17 2.70
CA MET A 64 1.39 14.49 2.08
C MET A 64 1.70 14.51 0.58
N ASN A 65 2.63 13.67 0.14
CA ASN A 65 3.01 13.49 -1.27
C ASN A 65 2.22 12.38 -1.96
N SER A 66 1.20 11.82 -1.30
CA SER A 66 0.36 10.73 -1.82
C SER A 66 1.13 9.45 -2.16
N ASP A 67 2.25 9.18 -1.47
CA ASP A 67 2.95 7.91 -1.59
C ASP A 67 2.07 6.78 -1.04
N VAL A 68 1.63 5.89 -1.93
CA VAL A 68 0.71 4.78 -1.62
C VAL A 68 1.27 3.89 -0.50
N ARG A 69 2.58 3.60 -0.48
CA ARG A 69 3.17 2.72 0.54
C ARG A 69 3.09 3.38 1.92
N LYS A 70 3.38 4.67 1.98
CA LYS A 70 3.34 5.47 3.22
C LYS A 70 1.91 5.67 3.69
N VAL A 71 0.96 5.91 2.78
CA VAL A 71 -0.48 6.00 3.09
C VAL A 71 -0.98 4.68 3.70
N VAL A 72 -0.65 3.53 3.12
CA VAL A 72 -1.08 2.22 3.64
C VAL A 72 -0.50 1.96 5.04
N ILE A 73 0.79 2.26 5.26
CA ILE A 73 1.43 2.13 6.58
C ILE A 73 0.73 3.04 7.61
N PHE A 74 0.51 4.31 7.25
CA PHE A 74 -0.17 5.28 8.10
C PHE A 74 -1.58 4.83 8.48
N LEU A 75 -2.35 4.31 7.52
CA LEU A 75 -3.71 3.81 7.78
C LEU A 75 -3.72 2.62 8.71
N ASN A 76 -2.80 1.67 8.53
CA ASN A 76 -2.71 0.50 9.41
C ASN A 76 -2.38 0.90 10.85
N MET A 77 -1.48 1.88 11.01
CA MET A 77 -1.12 2.44 12.32
C MET A 77 -2.30 3.20 12.94
N THR A 78 -2.98 4.04 12.15
CA THR A 78 -4.16 4.80 12.57
C THR A 78 -5.27 3.87 13.05
N TYR A 79 -5.61 2.84 12.26
CA TYR A 79 -6.60 1.85 12.66
C TYR A 79 -6.21 1.12 13.94
N SER A 80 -4.95 0.69 14.04
CA SER A 80 -4.49 -0.06 15.20
C SER A 80 -4.53 0.79 16.48
N PHE A 81 -4.18 2.07 16.34
CA PHE A 81 -4.24 3.03 17.44
C PHE A 81 -5.68 3.34 17.87
N LEU A 82 -6.57 3.66 16.92
CA LEU A 82 -7.95 4.06 17.22
C LEU A 82 -8.83 2.91 17.72
N THR A 83 -8.54 1.67 17.31
CA THR A 83 -9.37 0.51 17.67
C THR A 83 -8.74 -0.39 18.73
N ALA A 84 -7.49 -0.14 19.10
CA ALA A 84 -6.66 -1.03 19.92
C ALA A 84 -6.58 -2.49 19.37
N ARG A 85 -6.84 -2.71 18.07
CA ARG A 85 -6.76 -4.02 17.41
C ARG A 85 -5.55 -4.06 16.50
N LYS A 86 -4.78 -5.16 16.54
CA LYS A 86 -3.71 -5.38 15.57
C LYS A 86 -4.29 -5.86 14.24
N ILE A 87 -3.92 -5.22 13.14
CA ILE A 87 -4.20 -5.72 11.80
C ILE A 87 -3.29 -6.92 11.54
N CYS A 88 -3.88 -8.10 11.37
CA CYS A 88 -3.20 -9.22 10.74
C CYS A 88 -3.39 -9.10 9.23
N LEU A 89 -2.39 -8.57 8.53
CA LEU A 89 -2.35 -8.68 7.08
C LEU A 89 -2.09 -10.16 6.77
N ALA A 90 -3.13 -10.90 6.38
CA ALA A 90 -2.97 -12.29 5.94
C ALA A 90 -1.94 -12.32 4.80
N LYS A 91 -0.91 -13.17 4.92
CA LYS A 91 0.07 -13.38 3.84
C LYS A 91 -0.71 -13.70 2.57
N ALA A 92 -0.44 -12.94 1.49
CA ALA A 92 -0.99 -13.25 0.18
C ALA A 92 -0.72 -14.73 -0.13
N PRO A 93 -1.73 -15.49 -0.61
CA PRO A 93 -1.49 -16.87 -1.01
C PRO A 93 -0.42 -16.85 -2.11
N LYS A 94 0.67 -17.60 -1.90
CA LYS A 94 1.65 -17.83 -2.95
C LYS A 94 0.89 -18.48 -4.10
N LEU A 95 0.71 -17.77 -5.22
CA LEU A 95 0.32 -18.38 -6.47
C LEU A 95 1.40 -19.42 -6.79
N ALA A 96 1.08 -20.68 -6.55
CA ALA A 96 1.91 -21.80 -6.98
C ALA A 96 1.94 -21.75 -8.51
N ALA A 97 3.06 -21.33 -9.09
CA ALA A 97 3.34 -21.48 -10.50
C ALA A 97 3.39 -23.00 -10.80
N SER A 98 2.26 -23.56 -11.19
CA SER A 98 2.16 -24.90 -11.76
C SER A 98 2.29 -24.78 -13.28
N SER A 99 3.52 -24.86 -13.78
CA SER A 99 3.78 -25.31 -15.14
C SER A 99 4.54 -26.64 -15.06
N LYS A 100 3.79 -27.72 -14.88
CA LYS A 100 4.28 -29.08 -15.12
C LYS A 100 4.73 -29.16 -16.58
N SER A 101 6.04 -29.36 -16.77
CA SER A 101 6.65 -29.84 -18.00
C SER A 101 5.87 -31.03 -18.55
N ARG A 102 5.31 -30.89 -19.75
CA ARG A 102 4.82 -32.04 -20.52
C ARG A 102 5.92 -32.46 -21.47
N GLU A 103 6.80 -33.32 -20.97
CA GLU A 103 7.68 -34.15 -21.79
C GLU A 103 6.81 -35.00 -22.73
N ARG A 104 7.09 -34.96 -24.04
CA ARG A 104 6.59 -35.94 -25.01
C ARG A 104 7.80 -36.56 -25.70
N LYS A 105 8.15 -37.79 -25.34
CA LYS A 105 8.90 -38.71 -26.21
C LYS A 105 7.91 -39.40 -27.15
N PRO A 106 8.27 -39.50 -28.43
CA PRO A 106 8.17 -40.78 -29.17
C PRO A 106 9.53 -41.06 -29.83
N GLY A 107 10.18 -42.21 -29.63
CA GLY A 107 9.69 -43.52 -30.04
C GLY A 107 10.49 -43.92 -31.29
N GLN A 108 11.56 -44.70 -31.09
CA GLN A 108 12.37 -45.31 -32.16
C GLN A 108 11.52 -46.30 -32.97
N ILE A 109 11.66 -46.29 -34.30
CA ILE A 109 11.60 -47.49 -35.11
C ILE A 109 12.58 -47.34 -36.28
N ALA A 110 13.39 -48.39 -36.42
CA ALA A 110 14.51 -48.55 -37.32
C ALA A 110 14.07 -48.78 -38.77
N GLY A 111 14.98 -48.60 -39.71
CA GLY A 111 14.76 -48.94 -41.12
C GLY A 111 15.91 -48.53 -42.01
N ASP A 112 16.98 -49.31 -41.95
CA ASP A 112 18.07 -49.42 -42.91
C ASP A 112 17.56 -49.56 -44.35
N GLN A 113 18.14 -48.82 -45.30
CA GLN A 113 18.83 -49.37 -46.49
C GLN A 113 19.17 -48.28 -47.52
N SER A 114 20.45 -48.28 -47.89
CA SER A 114 21.01 -47.80 -49.15
C SER A 114 20.15 -48.17 -50.36
N ILE A 115 20.19 -47.37 -51.43
CA ILE A 115 20.63 -47.78 -52.79
C ILE A 115 20.67 -46.54 -53.70
N GLN A 116 21.68 -46.56 -54.57
CA GLN A 116 22.08 -45.60 -55.59
C GLN A 116 21.02 -45.37 -56.70
N SER A 117 21.35 -44.41 -57.59
CA SER A 117 21.33 -44.58 -59.06
C SER A 117 20.27 -43.82 -59.89
N GLN A 118 20.76 -42.76 -60.55
CA GLN A 118 20.67 -42.45 -62.00
C GLN A 118 19.35 -41.95 -62.65
N GLY A 119 19.54 -41.01 -63.58
CA GLY A 119 18.68 -40.70 -64.74
C GLY A 119 17.66 -39.59 -64.51
N SER A 120 17.60 -38.50 -65.27
CA SER A 120 18.08 -38.21 -66.63
C SER A 120 18.38 -36.71 -66.79
#